data_AF-A0A7J2MNK6-F1
#
_entry.id   AF-A0A7J2MNK6-F1
#
_cell.length_a   1.000
_cell.length_b   1.000
_cell.length_c   1.000
_cell.angle_alpha   90.00
_cell.angle_beta   90.00
_cell.angle_gamma   90.00
#
_symmetry.space_group_name_H-M   'P 1'
#
loop_
_entity.id
_entity.type
_entity.pdbx_description
1 polymer ?
#
loop_
_entity_poly.entity_id
_entity_poly.type
_entity_poly.pdbx_seq_one_letter_code
_entity_poly.pdbx_strand_id
1 'polypeptide(L)'
;MIARIEIESFCHATEDEKKVLEALKNLTDAKFEKNNVVGHYGNPIKIYKVRITRKKDINDFLTLFNKIDKNILEPIEERIDEKGRFYLRLDKQSLYFGNFVIDNEGDVHIIIKI
;
A
#
# COMPACT_ATOMS: atom_id res chain seq x y z
N MET A 1 12.13 -14.53 5.38
CA MET A 1 13.02 -13.36 5.23
C MET A 1 12.40 -12.51 4.15
N ILE A 2 11.98 -11.27 4.42
CA ILE A 2 11.26 -10.49 3.39
C ILE A 2 12.23 -10.03 2.30
N ALA A 3 11.94 -10.41 1.06
CA ALA A 3 12.77 -10.10 -0.10
C ALA A 3 12.50 -8.68 -0.63
N ARG A 4 11.22 -8.28 -0.67
CA ARG A 4 10.79 -6.93 -1.10
C ARG A 4 9.37 -6.63 -0.67
N ILE A 5 9.04 -5.35 -0.65
CA ILE A 5 7.68 -4.83 -0.48
C ILE A 5 7.34 -3.97 -1.70
N GLU A 6 6.15 -4.16 -2.25
CA GLU A 6 5.61 -3.33 -3.32
C GLU A 6 4.36 -2.62 -2.80
N ILE A 7 4.29 -1.31 -2.97
CA ILE A 7 3.13 -0.49 -2.58
C ILE A 7 2.64 0.21 -3.83
N GLU A 8 1.33 0.15 -4.05
CA GLU A 8 0.65 0.79 -5.17
C GLU A 8 -0.62 1.49 -4.69
N SER A 9 -0.90 2.67 -5.22
CA SER A 9 -2.19 3.34 -5.00
C SER A 9 -2.59 4.18 -6.18
N PHE A 10 -3.91 4.39 -6.30
CA PHE A 10 -4.54 5.18 -7.34
C PHE A 10 -4.95 6.55 -6.78
N CYS A 11 -4.77 7.57 -7.60
CA CYS A 11 -5.32 8.90 -7.40
C CYS A 11 -6.27 9.19 -8.57
N HIS A 12 -7.56 9.14 -8.28
CA HIS A 12 -8.63 9.43 -9.23
C HIS A 12 -8.78 10.94 -9.45
N ALA A 13 -9.44 11.32 -10.53
CA ALA A 13 -9.63 12.73 -10.91
C ALA A 13 -10.35 13.57 -9.84
N THR A 14 -11.18 12.95 -8.99
CA THR A 14 -11.91 13.60 -7.90
C THR A 14 -11.10 13.73 -6.61
N GLU A 15 -9.88 13.20 -6.57
CA GLU A 15 -9.05 13.18 -5.37
C GLU A 15 -7.99 14.27 -5.38
N ASP A 16 -7.61 14.72 -4.19
CA ASP A 16 -6.47 15.60 -4.03
C ASP A 16 -5.17 14.78 -4.00
N GLU A 17 -4.38 14.90 -5.06
CA GLU A 17 -3.10 14.23 -5.21
C GLU A 17 -2.13 14.47 -4.04
N LYS A 18 -2.14 15.66 -3.42
CA LYS A 18 -1.27 15.95 -2.28
C LYS A 18 -1.67 15.11 -1.07
N LYS A 19 -2.98 14.99 -0.81
CA LYS A 19 -3.49 14.17 0.30
C LYS A 19 -3.20 12.69 0.09
N VAL A 20 -3.32 12.19 -1.15
CA VAL A 20 -2.94 10.81 -1.49
C VAL A 20 -1.45 10.57 -1.20
N LEU A 21 -0.58 11.49 -1.62
CA LEU A 21 0.85 11.38 -1.33
C LEU A 21 1.18 11.49 0.17
N GLU A 22 0.45 12.33 0.92
CA GLU A 22 0.57 12.41 2.38
C GLU A 22 0.15 11.12 3.07
N ALA A 23 -0.93 10.47 2.62
CA ALA A 23 -1.31 9.15 3.10
C ALA A 23 -0.21 8.10 2.83
N LEU A 24 0.33 8.06 1.61
CA LEU A 24 1.39 7.11 1.25
C LEU A 24 2.68 7.32 2.04
N LYS A 25 3.02 8.57 2.42
CA LYS A 25 4.16 8.88 3.28
C LYS A 25 4.07 8.24 4.67
N ASN A 26 2.86 7.98 5.17
CA ASN A 26 2.69 7.28 6.43
C ASN A 26 3.16 5.82 6.36
N LEU A 27 3.32 5.23 5.16
CA LEU A 27 3.87 3.87 4.97
C LEU A 27 5.39 3.85 4.80
N THR A 28 5.95 4.83 4.09
CA THR A 28 7.38 4.84 3.75
C THR A 28 7.84 6.21 3.24
N ASP A 29 9.10 6.55 3.52
CA ASP A 29 9.79 7.71 2.93
C ASP A 29 10.35 7.41 1.52
N ALA A 30 10.19 6.20 1.02
CA ALA A 30 10.65 5.84 -0.32
C ALA A 30 9.88 6.63 -1.39
N LYS A 31 10.60 7.05 -2.44
CA LYS A 31 10.01 7.85 -3.52
C LYS A 31 9.10 6.98 -4.39
N PHE A 32 7.84 7.38 -4.52
CA PHE A 32 6.91 6.75 -5.44
C PHE A 32 7.13 7.24 -6.87
N GLU A 33 7.12 6.30 -7.81
CA GLU A 33 7.02 6.54 -9.24
C GLU A 33 5.56 6.86 -9.59
N LYS A 34 5.37 7.88 -10.43
CA LYS A 34 4.05 8.31 -10.89
C LYS A 34 3.86 7.92 -12.35
N ASN A 35 2.76 7.22 -12.63
CA ASN A 35 2.32 6.89 -13.98
C ASN A 35 0.92 7.47 -14.22
N ASN A 36 0.71 8.17 -15.33
CA ASN A 36 -0.61 8.65 -15.71
C ASN A 36 -1.24 7.66 -16.68
N VAL A 37 -2.45 7.19 -16.38
CA VAL A 37 -3.21 6.29 -17.24
C VAL A 37 -4.62 6.82 -17.45
N VAL A 38 -5.32 6.26 -18.43
CA VAL A 38 -6.73 6.57 -18.69
C VAL A 38 -7.56 5.40 -18.18
N GLY A 39 -8.49 5.68 -17.28
CA GLY A 39 -9.44 4.70 -16.75
C GLY A 39 -10.46 4.26 -17.80
N HIS A 40 -11.27 3.27 -17.44
CA HIS A 40 -12.24 2.66 -18.36
C HIS A 40 -13.23 3.68 -18.98
N TYR A 41 -13.64 4.68 -18.21
CA TYR A 41 -14.56 5.74 -18.65
C TYR A 41 -13.85 7.00 -19.18
N GLY A 42 -12.57 6.92 -19.55
CA GLY A 42 -11.82 8.08 -20.07
C GLY A 42 -11.26 9.02 -19.00
N ASN A 43 -11.57 8.79 -17.73
CA ASN A 43 -11.08 9.62 -16.63
C ASN A 43 -9.57 9.42 -16.43
N PRO A 44 -8.78 10.50 -16.22
CA PRO A 44 -7.37 10.35 -15.89
C PRO A 44 -7.21 9.73 -14.51
N ILE A 45 -6.32 8.73 -14.41
CA ILE A 45 -5.93 8.10 -13.15
C ILE A 45 -4.42 8.20 -13.01
N LYS A 46 -3.96 8.64 -11.85
CA LYS A 46 -2.54 8.65 -11.52
C LYS A 46 -2.25 7.43 -10.66
N ILE A 47 -1.30 6.61 -11.07
CA ILE A 47 -0.86 5.44 -10.31
C ILE A 47 0.48 5.76 -9.67
N TYR A 48 0.54 5.57 -8.36
CA TYR A 48 1.75 5.70 -7.56
C TYR A 48 2.26 4.32 -7.19
N LYS A 49 3.51 4.02 -7.53
CA LYS A 49 4.15 2.73 -7.19
C LYS A 49 5.50 2.93 -6.53
N VAL A 50 5.83 2.09 -5.56
CA VAL A 50 7.19 1.99 -5.02
C VAL A 50 7.54 0.54 -4.77
N ARG A 51 8.81 0.20 -5.02
CA ARG A 51 9.38 -1.10 -4.68
C ARG A 51 10.52 -0.89 -3.68
N ILE A 52 10.35 -1.47 -2.50
CA ILE A 52 11.29 -1.37 -1.39
C ILE A 52 12.09 -2.68 -1.31
N THR A 53 13.40 -2.59 -1.50
CA THR A 53 14.34 -3.73 -1.43
C THR A 53 15.45 -3.52 -0.41
N ARG A 54 15.65 -2.28 0.08
CA ARG A 54 16.68 -1.98 1.07
C ARG A 54 16.23 -2.54 2.43
N LYS A 55 17.09 -3.33 3.07
CA LYS A 55 16.79 -3.97 4.36
C LYS A 55 16.33 -3.01 5.44
N LYS A 56 16.92 -1.81 5.52
CA LYS A 56 16.54 -0.78 6.49
C LYS A 56 15.07 -0.38 6.30
N ASP A 57 14.70 0.05 5.09
CA ASP A 57 13.33 0.48 4.77
C ASP A 57 12.30 -0.65 4.95
N ILE A 58 12.69 -1.91 4.65
CA ILE A 58 11.84 -3.08 4.93
C ILE A 58 11.60 -3.20 6.43
N ASN A 59 12.65 -3.11 7.25
CA ASN A 59 12.49 -3.19 8.70
C ASN A 59 11.65 -2.04 9.25
N ASP A 60 11.86 -0.81 8.77
CA ASP A 60 11.07 0.36 9.17
C ASP A 60 9.58 0.16 8.85
N PHE A 61 9.27 -0.36 7.65
CA PHE A 61 7.90 -0.73 7.27
C PHE A 61 7.32 -1.82 8.18
N LEU A 62 8.10 -2.86 8.52
CA LEU A 62 7.61 -3.93 9.40
C LEU A 62 7.36 -3.47 10.84
N THR A 63 8.17 -2.52 11.33
CA THR A 63 7.92 -1.89 12.64
C THR A 63 6.58 -1.16 12.66
N LEU A 64 6.23 -0.49 11.55
CA LEU A 64 4.93 0.13 11.37
C LEU A 64 3.82 -0.92 11.28
N PHE A 65 4.03 -1.95 10.46
CA PHE A 65 3.07 -3.03 10.24
C PHE A 65 2.73 -3.81 11.53
N ASN A 66 3.70 -3.98 12.43
CA ASN A 66 3.46 -4.62 13.73
C ASN A 66 2.52 -3.84 14.65
N LYS A 67 2.22 -2.56 14.35
CA LYS A 67 1.23 -1.76 15.08
C LYS A 67 -0.20 -1.98 14.58
N ILE A 68 -0.38 -2.68 13.46
CA ILE A 68 -1.70 -3.03 12.93
C ILE A 68 -2.31 -4.10 13.83
N ASP A 69 -3.61 -3.97 14.13
CA ASP A 69 -4.34 -4.97 14.91
C ASP A 69 -4.37 -6.31 14.16
N LYS A 70 -3.79 -7.33 14.80
CA LYS A 70 -3.63 -8.67 14.23
C LYS A 70 -4.97 -9.39 14.04
N ASN A 71 -6.00 -9.02 14.78
CA ASN A 71 -7.34 -9.59 14.59
C ASN A 71 -7.92 -9.26 13.20
N ILE A 72 -7.47 -8.16 12.59
CA ILE A 72 -7.89 -7.75 11.24
C ILE A 72 -7.12 -8.54 10.15
N LEU A 73 -5.99 -9.17 10.51
CA LEU A 73 -5.18 -9.97 9.59
C LEU A 73 -5.71 -11.39 9.40
N GLU A 74 -6.63 -11.86 10.25
CA GLU A 74 -7.15 -13.22 10.18
C GLU A 74 -8.36 -13.36 9.24
N PRO A 75 -8.41 -14.40 8.39
CA PRO A 75 -7.37 -15.41 8.18
C PRO A 75 -6.23 -14.90 7.29
N ILE A 76 -4.99 -15.04 7.78
CA ILE A 76 -3.78 -14.55 7.10
C ILE A 76 -3.40 -15.44 5.93
N GLU A 77 -3.79 -16.72 6.00
CA GLU A 77 -3.52 -17.76 5.01
C GLU A 77 -4.19 -17.46 3.67
N GLU A 78 -5.41 -16.91 3.68
CA GLU A 78 -6.15 -16.54 2.47
C GLU A 78 -5.50 -15.38 1.71
N ARG A 79 -4.63 -14.64 2.39
CA ARG A 79 -3.93 -13.48 1.85
C ARG A 79 -2.53 -13.83 1.33
N ILE A 80 -2.08 -15.08 1.50
CA ILE A 80 -0.78 -15.55 1.01
C ILE A 80 -1.00 -16.47 -0.20
N ASP A 81 -0.37 -16.13 -1.34
CA ASP A 81 -0.39 -17.02 -2.50
C ASP A 81 0.64 -18.17 -2.39
N GLU A 82 0.51 -19.15 -3.28
CA GLU A 82 1.44 -20.29 -3.42
C GLU A 82 2.91 -19.88 -3.66
N LYS A 83 3.14 -18.62 -4.07
CA LYS A 83 4.47 -18.05 -4.31
C LYS A 83 5.00 -17.29 -3.11
N GLY A 84 4.34 -17.36 -1.95
CA GLY A 84 4.73 -16.66 -0.73
C GLY A 84 4.64 -15.14 -0.86
N ARG A 85 3.66 -14.64 -1.62
CA ARG A 85 3.31 -13.22 -1.63
C ARG A 85 2.13 -13.01 -0.72
N PHE A 86 2.29 -12.09 0.22
CA PHE A 86 1.25 -11.67 1.12
C PHE A 86 0.61 -10.38 0.61
N TYR A 87 -0.70 -10.42 0.36
CA TYR A 87 -1.48 -9.33 -0.22
C TYR A 87 -2.32 -8.63 0.84
N LEU A 88 -2.20 -7.31 0.86
CA LEU A 88 -2.92 -6.43 1.76
C LEU A 88 -3.48 -5.26 0.99
N ARG A 89 -4.62 -4.78 1.47
CA ARG A 89 -5.25 -3.56 0.99
C ARG A 89 -5.59 -2.70 2.19
N LEU A 90 -5.24 -1.43 2.14
CA LEU A 90 -5.53 -0.47 3.21
C LEU A 90 -6.52 0.58 2.71
N ASP A 91 -7.38 1.03 3.63
CA ASP A 91 -8.19 2.22 3.40
C ASP A 91 -7.31 3.47 3.33
N LYS A 92 -7.40 4.18 2.21
CA LYS A 92 -6.60 5.37 1.90
C LYS A 92 -6.97 6.55 2.78
N GLN A 93 -8.24 6.67 3.18
CA GLN A 93 -8.71 7.77 4.03
C GLN A 93 -8.21 7.61 5.47
N SER A 94 -8.32 6.42 6.04
CA SER A 94 -7.74 6.08 7.34
C SER A 94 -6.23 6.28 7.34
N LEU A 95 -5.56 5.85 6.26
CA LEU A 95 -4.13 5.98 6.12
C LEU A 95 -3.67 7.45 6.10
N TYR A 96 -4.45 8.36 5.50
CA TYR A 96 -4.17 9.80 5.55
C TYR A 96 -4.07 10.32 7.00
N PHE A 97 -4.90 9.81 7.91
CA PHE A 97 -4.85 10.14 9.33
C PHE A 97 -3.84 9.31 10.14
N GLY A 98 -3.02 8.48 9.49
CA GLY A 98 -2.05 7.60 10.13
C GLY A 98 -2.64 6.32 10.73
N ASN A 99 -3.90 6.00 10.41
CA ASN A 99 -4.56 4.79 10.85
C ASN A 99 -4.42 3.68 9.81
N PHE A 100 -3.98 2.50 10.24
CA PHE A 100 -3.74 1.36 9.37
C PHE A 100 -4.92 0.40 9.40
N VAL A 101 -5.94 0.72 8.61
CA VAL A 101 -7.15 -0.09 8.51
C VAL A 101 -7.04 -0.97 7.26
N ILE A 102 -7.11 -2.29 7.46
CA ILE A 102 -7.16 -3.25 6.36
C ILE A 102 -8.59 -3.30 5.84
N ASP A 103 -8.74 -3.15 4.53
CA ASP A 103 -10.03 -3.17 3.85
C ASP A 103 -9.87 -3.91 2.52
N ASN A 104 -10.72 -4.90 2.25
CA ASN A 104 -10.67 -5.67 1.01
C ASN A 104 -11.01 -4.80 -0.22
N GLU A 105 -11.67 -3.67 -0.02
CA GLU A 105 -11.97 -2.67 -1.06
C GLU A 105 -10.99 -1.47 -1.03
N GLY A 106 -9.97 -1.51 -0.17
CA GLY A 106 -9.03 -0.41 0.01
C GLY A 106 -8.16 -0.11 -1.23
N ASP A 107 -7.93 1.19 -1.47
CA ASP A 107 -7.22 1.74 -2.63
C ASP A 107 -5.68 1.76 -2.51
N VAL A 108 -5.13 1.26 -1.40
CA VAL A 108 -3.68 1.15 -1.20
C VAL A 108 -3.31 -0.32 -1.15
N HIS A 109 -2.75 -0.81 -2.24
CA HIS A 109 -2.33 -2.19 -2.42
C HIS A 109 -0.90 -2.38 -1.91
N ILE A 110 -0.69 -3.39 -1.07
CA ILE A 110 0.62 -3.75 -0.53
C ILE A 110 0.87 -5.23 -0.80
N ILE A 111 2.03 -5.54 -1.37
CA ILE A 111 2.47 -6.90 -1.61
C ILE A 111 3.81 -7.10 -0.90
N ILE A 112 3.83 -8.02 0.05
CA ILE A 112 5.04 -8.40 0.78
C ILE A 112 5.52 -9.74 0.24
N LYS A 113 6.71 -9.77 -0.36
CA LYS A 113 7.31 -11.01 -0.84
C LYS A 113 8.17 -11.61 0.27
N ILE A 114 7.72 -12.75 0.80
CA ILE A 114 8.40 -13.56 1.81
C ILE A 114 9.46 -14.46 1.15
#